data_AF-A0A536D5M4-F1
#
_entry.id   AF-A0A536D5M4-F1
#
_cell.length_a   1.000
_cell.length_b   1.000
_cell.length_c   1.000
_cell.angle_alpha   90.00
_cell.angle_beta   90.00
_cell.angle_gamma   90.00
#
_symmetry.space_group_name_H-M   'P 1'
#
loop_
_entity.id
_entity.type
_entity.pdbx_description
1 polymer ?
#
loop_
_entity_poly.entity_id
_entity_poly.type
_entity_poly.pdbx_seq_one_letter_code
_entity_poly.pdbx_strand_id
1 'polypeptide(L)'
;MTTAVLDRELQRLEGLWADGLSETYRSYLDAVAMHAPDVQPRVALAAALVEVGLRLQGLGGPAAPPAALLMGDLCLARSSRILTDSANKPVQIAFARAVEELSGAAASRVESRPVRELLVQALAAR
;
A
#
# COMPACT_ATOMS: atom_id res chain seq x y z
N MET A 1 1.24 -20.74 -19.72
CA MET A 1 1.60 -19.83 -18.62
C MET A 1 0.90 -20.30 -17.36
N THR A 2 1.48 -20.53 -16.18
CA THR A 2 2.88 -20.65 -15.72
C THR A 2 2.78 -20.84 -14.19
N THR A 3 2.61 -22.06 -13.71
CA THR A 3 2.62 -22.36 -12.26
C THR A 3 3.92 -21.89 -11.60
N ALA A 4 5.04 -22.02 -12.30
CA ALA A 4 6.34 -21.51 -11.87
C ALA A 4 6.44 -19.97 -11.75
N VAL A 5 5.61 -19.21 -12.46
CA VAL A 5 5.56 -17.74 -12.31
C VAL A 5 4.72 -17.39 -11.08
N LEU A 6 3.59 -18.08 -10.90
CA LEU A 6 2.76 -17.95 -9.69
C LEU A 6 3.54 -18.31 -8.42
N ASP A 7 4.33 -19.38 -8.43
CA ASP A 7 5.16 -19.78 -7.28
C ASP A 7 6.24 -18.76 -6.95
N ARG A 8 6.85 -18.12 -7.96
CA ARG A 8 7.80 -17.02 -7.74
C ARG A 8 7.13 -15.76 -7.21
N GLU A 9 5.92 -15.45 -7.68
CA GLU A 9 5.16 -14.32 -7.15
C GLU A 9 4.71 -14.58 -5.71
N LEU A 10 4.33 -15.83 -5.39
CA LEU A 10 3.96 -16.25 -4.04
C LEU A 10 5.16 -16.18 -3.10
N GLN A 11 6.32 -16.72 -3.49
CA GLN A 11 7.56 -16.63 -2.70
C GLN A 11 8.03 -15.18 -2.49
N ARG A 12 7.82 -14.30 -3.47
CA ARG A 12 8.13 -12.87 -3.32
C ARG A 12 7.18 -12.17 -2.36
N LEU A 13 5.90 -12.55 -2.34
CA LEU A 13 4.94 -12.07 -1.35
C LEU A 13 5.26 -12.60 0.06
N GLU A 14 5.71 -13.84 0.19
CA GLU A 14 6.19 -14.41 1.46
C GLU A 14 7.46 -13.71 1.97
N GLY A 15 8.42 -13.43 1.08
CA GLY A 15 9.59 -12.62 1.40
C GLY A 15 9.21 -11.21 1.86
N LEU A 16 8.31 -10.54 1.13
CA LEU A 16 7.80 -9.21 1.51
C LEU A 16 7.05 -9.23 2.86
N TRP A 17 6.31 -10.31 3.13
CA TRP A 17 5.64 -10.53 4.41
C TRP A 17 6.62 -10.60 5.58
N ALA A 18 7.73 -11.34 5.39
CA ALA A 18 8.81 -11.46 6.34
C ALA A 18 9.60 -10.14 6.50
N ASP A 19 9.80 -9.40 5.41
CA ASP A 19 10.58 -8.16 5.33
C ASP A 19 9.76 -6.90 5.70
N GLY A 20 8.86 -7.02 6.67
CA GLY A 20 8.22 -5.86 7.33
C GLY A 20 6.82 -5.50 6.84
N LEU A 21 6.25 -6.17 5.83
CA LEU A 21 4.82 -6.00 5.52
C LEU A 21 3.95 -6.46 6.70
N SER A 22 4.31 -7.55 7.38
CA SER A 22 3.55 -8.08 8.53
C SER A 22 3.47 -7.10 9.71
N GLU A 23 4.58 -6.42 10.03
CA GLU A 23 4.62 -5.37 11.05
C GLU A 23 3.81 -4.15 10.63
N THR A 24 3.99 -3.70 9.38
CA THR A 24 3.24 -2.58 8.83
C THR A 24 1.73 -2.87 8.85
N TYR A 25 1.32 -4.08 8.46
CA TYR A 25 -0.06 -4.55 8.54
C TYR A 25 -0.63 -4.47 9.96
N ARG A 26 0.09 -5.02 10.95
CA ARG A 26 -0.37 -4.98 12.35
C ARG A 26 -0.57 -3.54 12.84
N SER A 27 0.27 -2.60 12.41
CA SER A 27 0.16 -1.19 12.79
C SER A 27 -1.10 -0.50 12.26
N TYR A 28 -1.74 -1.03 11.22
CA TYR A 28 -2.99 -0.49 10.66
C TYR A 28 -4.25 -1.11 11.25
N LEU A 29 -4.16 -2.18 12.05
CA LEU A 29 -5.33 -2.86 12.60
C LEU A 29 -6.17 -1.94 13.50
N ASP A 30 -5.51 -1.09 14.32
CA ASP A 30 -6.22 -0.13 15.17
C ASP A 30 -6.89 0.98 14.35
N ALA A 31 -6.27 1.38 13.23
CA ALA A 31 -6.77 2.45 12.36
C ALA A 31 -8.02 2.03 11.56
N VAL A 32 -8.29 0.73 11.42
CA VAL A 32 -9.45 0.23 10.69
C VAL A 32 -10.64 -0.13 11.58
N ALA A 33 -10.57 0.08 12.90
CA ALA A 33 -11.62 -0.32 13.84
C ALA A 33 -13.03 0.22 13.53
N MET A 34 -13.12 1.33 12.76
CA MET A 34 -14.37 1.94 12.31
C MET A 34 -15.03 1.26 11.10
N HIS A 35 -14.33 0.34 10.43
CA HIS A 35 -14.86 -0.44 9.30
C HIS A 35 -15.59 -1.69 9.78
N ALA A 36 -16.40 -2.30 8.92
CA ALA A 36 -17.08 -3.55 9.26
C ALA A 36 -16.05 -4.67 9.59
N PRO A 37 -16.27 -5.48 10.65
CA PRO A 37 -15.26 -6.44 11.11
C PRO A 37 -14.74 -7.41 10.05
N ASP A 38 -15.57 -7.77 9.08
CA ASP A 38 -15.25 -8.69 7.98
C ASP A 38 -14.37 -8.06 6.88
N VAL A 39 -14.32 -6.72 6.81
CA VAL A 39 -13.45 -5.99 5.85
C VAL A 39 -12.19 -5.43 6.49
N GLN A 40 -12.16 -5.25 7.81
CA GLN A 40 -11.02 -4.68 8.55
C GLN A 40 -9.66 -5.31 8.17
N PRO A 41 -9.49 -6.65 8.14
CA PRO A 41 -8.19 -7.25 7.79
C PRO A 41 -7.77 -6.92 6.36
N ARG A 42 -8.73 -6.85 5.43
CA ARG A 42 -8.45 -6.54 4.02
C ARG A 42 -8.04 -5.08 3.85
N VAL A 43 -8.78 -4.17 4.47
CA VAL A 43 -8.52 -2.74 4.40
C VAL A 43 -7.18 -2.37 5.07
N ALA A 44 -6.84 -3.00 6.20
CA ALA A 44 -5.53 -2.82 6.84
C ALA A 44 -4.38 -3.36 5.96
N LEU A 45 -4.59 -4.50 5.28
CA LEU A 45 -3.62 -5.03 4.32
C LEU A 45 -3.42 -4.09 3.13
N ALA A 46 -4.49 -3.49 2.62
CA ALA A 46 -4.40 -2.52 1.54
C ALA A 46 -3.56 -1.29 1.93
N ALA A 47 -3.73 -0.77 3.15
CA ALA A 47 -2.90 0.32 3.69
C ALA A 47 -1.42 -0.08 3.80
N ALA A 48 -1.15 -1.26 4.34
CA ALA A 48 0.22 -1.76 4.47
C ALA A 48 0.91 -1.97 3.11
N LEU A 49 0.18 -2.49 2.12
CA LEU A 49 0.68 -2.67 0.76
C LEU A 49 1.00 -1.32 0.10
N VAL A 50 0.22 -0.27 0.33
CA VAL A 50 0.54 1.07 -0.20
C VAL A 50 1.81 1.61 0.46
N GLU A 51 1.89 1.57 1.80
CA GLU A 51 3.07 2.08 2.50
C GLU A 51 4.35 1.35 2.09
N VAL A 52 4.32 0.02 2.03
CA VAL A 52 5.47 -0.79 1.60
C VAL A 52 5.78 -0.55 0.12
N GLY A 53 4.75 -0.48 -0.73
CA GLY A 53 4.93 -0.24 -2.18
C GLY A 53 5.63 1.08 -2.47
N LEU A 54 5.21 2.15 -1.81
CA LEU A 54 5.83 3.48 -1.95
C LEU A 54 7.26 3.51 -1.38
N ARG A 55 7.51 2.79 -0.28
CA ARG A 55 8.87 2.63 0.27
C ARG A 55 9.80 1.91 -0.72
N LEU A 56 9.33 0.84 -1.37
CA LEU A 56 10.11 0.10 -2.36
C LEU A 56 10.42 0.93 -3.61
N GLN A 57 9.51 1.83 -4.00
CA GLN A 57 9.73 2.73 -5.14
C GLN A 57 10.80 3.79 -4.87
N GLY A 58 11.11 4.09 -3.59
CA GLY A 58 12.12 5.07 -3.22
C GLY A 58 11.77 6.49 -3.67
N LEU A 59 10.49 6.86 -3.59
CA LEU A 59 9.98 8.15 -4.06
C LEU A 59 10.82 9.34 -3.55
N GLY A 60 11.21 10.22 -4.47
CA GLY A 60 12.00 11.42 -4.17
C GLY A 60 13.52 11.17 -4.02
N GLY A 61 13.95 9.91 -4.02
CA GLY A 61 15.34 9.50 -3.96
C GLY A 61 15.92 9.09 -5.33
N PRO A 62 17.14 8.52 -5.34
CA PRO A 62 17.69 7.84 -6.50
C PRO A 62 16.75 6.73 -6.99
N ALA A 63 16.77 6.46 -8.29
CA ALA A 63 15.94 5.40 -8.87
C ALA A 63 16.18 4.06 -8.15
N ALA A 64 15.11 3.47 -7.61
CA ALA A 64 15.16 2.17 -6.99
C ALA A 64 15.52 1.07 -8.01
N PRO A 65 16.11 -0.07 -7.58
CA PRO A 65 16.40 -1.17 -8.48
C PRO A 65 15.14 -1.68 -9.20
N PRO A 66 15.23 -2.16 -10.46
CA PRO A 66 14.07 -2.60 -11.23
C PRO A 66 13.17 -3.63 -10.53
N ALA A 67 13.77 -4.55 -9.77
CA ALA A 67 13.02 -5.54 -9.00
C ALA A 67 12.17 -4.90 -7.87
N ALA A 68 12.68 -3.86 -7.22
CA ALA A 68 11.97 -3.13 -6.17
C ALA A 68 10.82 -2.30 -6.77
N LEU A 69 11.03 -1.67 -7.92
CA LEU A 69 9.99 -0.94 -8.65
C LEU A 69 8.81 -1.87 -9.01
N LEU A 70 9.09 -3.03 -9.62
CA LEU A 70 8.07 -4.01 -9.98
C LEU A 70 7.30 -4.54 -8.77
N MET A 71 7.99 -4.77 -7.65
CA MET A 71 7.34 -5.18 -6.40
C MET A 71 6.48 -4.07 -5.82
N GLY A 72 6.93 -2.81 -5.91
CA GLY A 72 6.14 -1.65 -5.53
C GLY A 72 4.84 -1.56 -6.33
N ASP A 73 4.93 -1.70 -7.65
CA ASP A 73 3.77 -1.66 -8.55
C ASP A 73 2.79 -2.81 -8.26
N LEU A 74 3.30 -4.02 -7.98
CA LEU A 74 2.47 -5.14 -7.56
C LEU A 74 1.72 -4.84 -6.26
N CYS A 75 2.39 -4.23 -5.27
CA CYS A 75 1.76 -3.86 -4.01
C CYS A 75 0.64 -2.83 -4.22
N LEU A 76 0.88 -1.79 -5.03
CA LEU A 76 -0.14 -0.79 -5.35
C LEU A 76 -1.32 -1.38 -6.11
N ALA A 77 -1.06 -2.24 -7.10
CA ALA A 77 -2.11 -2.92 -7.87
C ALA A 77 -2.97 -3.84 -6.99
N ARG A 78 -2.33 -4.60 -6.08
CA ARG A 78 -3.02 -5.46 -5.12
C ARG A 78 -3.84 -4.67 -4.11
N SER A 79 -3.29 -3.57 -3.59
CA SER A 79 -4.02 -2.67 -2.70
C SER A 79 -5.26 -2.09 -3.39
N SER A 80 -5.11 -1.57 -4.60
CA SER A 80 -6.20 -1.04 -5.41
C SER A 80 -7.35 -2.05 -5.56
N ARG A 81 -7.03 -3.30 -5.93
CA ARG A 81 -8.03 -4.38 -6.02
C ARG A 81 -8.74 -4.64 -4.69
N ILE A 82 -7.98 -4.74 -3.59
CA ILE A 82 -8.56 -4.98 -2.26
C ILE A 82 -9.51 -3.85 -1.87
N LEU A 83 -9.13 -2.59 -2.11
CA LEU A 83 -9.96 -1.42 -1.82
C LEU A 83 -11.23 -1.39 -2.67
N THR A 84 -11.15 -1.75 -3.96
CA THR A 84 -12.34 -1.89 -4.80
C THR A 84 -13.31 -2.95 -4.26
N ASP A 85 -12.80 -4.07 -3.77
CA ASP A 85 -13.62 -5.19 -3.29
C ASP A 85 -14.16 -4.97 -1.85
N SER A 86 -13.45 -4.21 -1.01
CA SER A 86 -13.68 -4.20 0.45
C SER A 86 -13.94 -2.83 1.07
N ALA A 87 -13.64 -1.73 0.38
CA ALA A 87 -13.77 -0.38 0.92
C ALA A 87 -14.85 0.43 0.18
N ASN A 88 -15.43 1.42 0.88
CA ASN A 88 -16.37 2.35 0.25
C ASN A 88 -15.64 3.30 -0.72
N LYS A 89 -16.41 3.93 -1.62
CA LYS A 89 -15.88 4.85 -2.62
C LYS A 89 -15.09 6.05 -2.04
N PRO A 90 -15.54 6.71 -0.94
CA PRO A 90 -14.76 7.75 -0.27
C PRO A 90 -13.34 7.31 0.12
N VAL A 91 -13.19 6.13 0.72
CA VAL A 91 -11.89 5.58 1.12
C VAL A 91 -11.02 5.32 -0.12
N GLN A 92 -11.59 4.71 -1.16
CA GLN A 92 -10.86 4.46 -2.42
C GLN A 92 -10.29 5.76 -3.02
N ILE A 93 -11.10 6.83 -3.06
CA ILE A 93 -10.68 8.14 -3.56
C ILE A 93 -9.60 8.75 -2.65
N ALA A 94 -9.77 8.66 -1.33
CA ALA A 94 -8.81 9.22 -0.39
C ALA A 94 -7.44 8.53 -0.47
N PHE A 95 -7.42 7.21 -0.70
CA PHE A 95 -6.19 6.46 -0.96
C PHE A 95 -5.50 6.90 -2.24
N ALA A 96 -6.25 7.05 -3.34
CA ALA A 96 -5.70 7.53 -4.61
C ALA A 96 -5.08 8.93 -4.45
N ARG A 97 -5.76 9.83 -3.72
CA ARG A 97 -5.25 11.18 -3.41
C ARG A 97 -3.99 11.15 -2.55
N ALA A 98 -3.92 10.27 -1.55
CA ALA A 98 -2.71 10.13 -0.73
C ALA A 98 -1.50 9.71 -1.58
N VAL A 99 -1.67 8.75 -2.48
CA VAL A 99 -0.62 8.31 -3.41
C VAL A 99 -0.23 9.43 -4.39
N GLU A 100 -1.22 10.16 -4.92
CA GLU A 100 -1.00 11.31 -5.79
C GLU A 100 -0.21 12.43 -5.08
N GLU A 101 -0.58 12.77 -3.84
CA GLU A 101 0.11 13.79 -3.03
C GLU A 101 1.58 13.41 -2.79
N LEU A 102 1.83 12.15 -2.41
CA LEU A 102 3.18 11.65 -2.18
C LEU A 102 4.02 11.64 -3.47
N SER A 103 3.42 11.23 -4.58
CA SER A 103 4.08 11.20 -5.88
C SER A 103 4.39 12.61 -6.39
N GLY A 104 3.44 13.54 -6.23
CA GLY A 104 3.59 14.95 -6.58
C GLY A 104 4.68 15.63 -5.75
N ALA A 105 4.67 15.44 -4.43
CA ALA A 105 5.70 15.97 -3.54
C ALA A 105 7.09 15.45 -3.91
N ALA A 106 7.21 14.14 -4.19
CA ALA A 106 8.45 13.53 -4.66
C ALA A 106 8.94 14.14 -5.99
N ALA A 107 8.04 14.31 -6.97
CA ALA A 107 8.35 14.91 -8.26
C ALA A 107 8.79 16.38 -8.13
N SER A 108 8.15 17.13 -7.23
CA SER A 108 8.47 18.53 -6.94
C SER A 108 9.65 18.72 -5.97
N ARG A 109 10.20 17.64 -5.40
CA ARG A 109 11.24 17.66 -4.34
C ARG A 109 10.83 18.50 -3.13
N VAL A 110 9.55 18.44 -2.79
CA VAL A 110 8.97 19.08 -1.60
C VAL A 110 8.75 18.00 -0.54
N GLU A 111 8.91 18.37 0.73
CA GLU A 111 8.61 17.48 1.84
C GLU A 111 7.11 17.16 1.86
N SER A 112 6.79 15.86 1.91
CA SER A 112 5.41 15.39 2.05
C SER A 112 5.09 15.04 3.49
N ARG A 113 3.80 14.98 3.80
CA ARG A 113 3.35 14.43 5.07
C ARG A 113 3.74 12.95 5.18
N PRO A 114 3.93 12.42 6.40
CA PRO A 114 4.25 11.01 6.57
C PRO A 114 3.17 10.13 5.93
N VAL A 115 3.61 9.14 5.12
CA VAL A 115 2.72 8.22 4.39
C VAL A 115 1.63 7.66 5.31
N ARG A 116 2.02 7.23 6.51
CA ARG A 116 1.12 6.64 7.49
C ARG A 116 0.01 7.59 7.93
N GLU A 117 0.32 8.88 8.11
CA GLU A 117 -0.71 9.86 8.47
C GLU A 117 -1.74 10.02 7.34
N LEU A 118 -1.27 10.11 6.09
CA LEU A 118 -2.15 10.23 4.93
C LEU A 118 -3.06 9.00 4.79
N LEU A 119 -2.51 7.80 4.98
CA LEU A 119 -3.28 6.55 4.89
C LEU A 119 -4.27 6.40 6.04
N VAL A 120 -3.90 6.73 7.28
CA VAL A 120 -4.84 6.74 8.42
C VAL A 120 -5.98 7.73 8.19
N GLN A 121 -5.69 8.90 7.63
CA GLN A 121 -6.74 9.86 7.24
C GLN A 121 -7.63 9.32 6.12
N ALA A 122 -7.04 8.63 5.13
CA ALA A 122 -7.80 8.03 4.05
C ALA A 122 -8.74 6.92 4.53
N LEU A 123 -8.32 6.14 5.54
CA LEU A 123 -9.14 5.11 6.18
C LEU A 123 -10.36 5.68 6.91
N ALA A 124 -10.30 6.96 7.33
CA ALA A 124 -11.40 7.63 8.02
C ALA A 124 -12.41 8.33 7.09
N ALA A 125 -12.20 8.27 5.76
CA ALA A 125 -13.07 8.93 4.79
C ALA A 125 -14.49 8.35 4.78
N ARG A 126 -15.49 9.24 4.60
CA ARG A 126 -16.92 8.92 4.62
C ARG A 126 -17.66 9.59 3.47
#